data_AF-A0A2K3MRA8-F1
#
_entry.id   AF-A0A2K3MRA8-F1
#
_cell.length_a   1.000
_cell.length_b   1.000
_cell.length_c   1.000
_cell.angle_alpha   90.00
_cell.angle_beta   90.00
_cell.angle_gamma   90.00
#
_symmetry.space_group_name_H-M   'P 1'
#
loop_
_entity.id
_entity.type
_entity.pdbx_description
1 polymer ?
#
loop_
_entity_poly.entity_id
_entity_poly.type
_entity_poly.pdbx_seq_one_letter_code
_entity_poly.pdbx_strand_id
1 'polypeptide(L)'
;MDDAVNLEKTHTKEGYDEGYSHGLIEGRDEGKQVGLKVGFEVGEELGFYSGCIHIWTSAIQIDPTCFSSRAKTAIAQMQDLIQKYPLMDPEDLQVQEIMDSLRLKFKMLCSSLHVKLHYNGYPGENKDIQF
;
A
#
# COMPACT_ATOMS: atom_id res chain seq x y z
N MET A 1 44.07 36.67 17.41
CA MET A 1 42.60 36.75 17.56
C MET A 1 41.89 36.48 16.24
N ASP A 2 42.47 36.85 15.09
CA ASP A 2 41.92 36.54 13.76
C ASP A 2 42.00 35.05 13.34
N ASP A 3 42.97 34.27 13.81
CA ASP A 3 43.08 32.84 13.44
C ASP A 3 41.95 31.97 14.00
N ALA A 4 41.45 32.27 15.20
CA ALA A 4 40.36 31.51 15.83
C ALA A 4 39.02 31.74 15.10
N VAL A 5 38.80 32.97 14.59
CA VAL A 5 37.57 33.36 13.87
C VAL A 5 37.54 32.78 12.45
N ASN A 6 38.71 32.60 11.82
CA ASN A 6 38.81 31.92 10.54
C ASN A 6 38.54 30.41 10.68
N LEU A 7 39.12 29.78 11.71
CA LEU A 7 38.94 28.36 12.01
C LEU A 7 37.47 27.98 12.28
N GLU A 8 36.75 28.79 13.06
CA GLU A 8 35.33 28.58 13.37
C GLU A 8 34.43 28.66 12.11
N LYS A 9 34.72 29.61 11.21
CA LYS A 9 33.98 29.76 9.94
C LYS A 9 34.21 28.60 8.97
N THR A 10 35.43 28.07 8.93
CA THR A 10 35.76 26.90 8.08
C THR A 10 35.06 25.65 8.59
N HIS A 11 35.12 25.37 9.90
CA HIS A 11 34.44 24.20 10.49
C HIS A 11 32.91 24.28 10.42
N THR A 12 32.33 25.48 10.54
CA THR A 12 30.87 25.66 10.37
C THR A 12 30.43 25.37 8.93
N LYS A 13 31.25 25.76 7.95
CA LYS A 13 30.98 25.50 6.53
C LYS A 13 31.18 24.03 6.18
N GLU A 14 32.25 23.40 6.67
CA GLU A 14 32.50 21.98 6.50
C GLU A 14 31.38 21.13 7.11
N GLY A 15 30.95 21.43 8.34
CA GLY A 15 29.84 20.73 8.98
C GLY A 15 28.49 20.94 8.27
N TYR A 16 28.26 22.12 7.67
CA TYR A 16 27.07 22.36 6.85
C TYR A 16 27.12 21.56 5.54
N ASP A 17 28.24 21.61 4.82
CA ASP A 17 28.41 20.91 3.54
C ASP A 17 28.34 19.38 3.73
N GLU A 18 28.94 18.87 4.82
CA GLU A 18 28.87 17.47 5.22
C GLU A 18 27.45 17.06 5.63
N GLY A 19 26.79 17.84 6.50
CA GLY A 19 25.41 17.58 6.92
C GLY A 19 24.41 17.65 5.75
N TYR A 20 24.61 18.57 4.81
CA TYR A 20 23.78 18.70 3.61
C TYR A 20 23.98 17.50 2.68
N SER A 21 25.24 17.13 2.40
CA SER A 21 25.53 15.98 1.54
C SER A 21 25.04 14.67 2.16
N HIS A 22 25.19 14.52 3.47
CA HIS A 22 24.73 13.34 4.21
C HIS A 22 23.20 13.25 4.21
N GLY A 23 22.52 14.34 4.55
CA GLY A 23 21.05 14.40 4.56
C GLY A 23 20.43 14.14 3.18
N LEU A 24 21.08 14.53 2.09
CA LEU A 24 20.63 14.20 0.73
C LEU A 24 20.72 12.71 0.41
N ILE A 25 21.79 12.04 0.85
CA ILE A 25 21.99 10.60 0.62
C ILE A 25 21.02 9.80 1.49
N GLU A 26 20.95 10.12 2.78
CA GLU A 26 20.07 9.43 3.72
C GLU A 26 18.60 9.59 3.34
N GLY A 27 18.16 10.82 3.06
CA GLY A 27 16.77 11.07 2.66
C GLY A 27 16.37 10.35 1.36
N ARG A 28 17.31 10.19 0.42
CA ARG A 28 17.09 9.43 -0.81
C ARG A 28 16.90 7.94 -0.52
N ASP A 29 17.78 7.36 0.28
CA ASP A 29 17.74 5.93 0.59
C ASP A 29 16.52 5.58 1.45
N GLU A 30 16.21 6.41 2.44
CA GLU A 30 14.99 6.29 3.24
C GLU A 30 13.73 6.38 2.37
N GLY A 31 13.61 7.40 1.52
CA GLY A 31 12.48 7.57 0.62
C GLY A 31 12.28 6.36 -0.31
N LYS A 32 13.37 5.79 -0.84
CA LYS A 32 13.33 4.59 -1.66
C LYS A 32 12.83 3.37 -0.86
N GLN A 33 13.35 3.16 0.35
CA GLN A 33 12.95 2.03 1.19
C GLN A 33 11.47 2.13 1.59
N VAL A 34 11.02 3.31 2.02
CA VAL A 34 9.62 3.55 2.38
C VAL A 34 8.71 3.34 1.17
N GLY A 35 9.06 3.90 0.00
CA GLY A 35 8.27 3.73 -1.22
C GLY A 35 8.14 2.27 -1.64
N LEU A 36 9.22 1.48 -1.59
CA LEU A 36 9.19 0.05 -1.92
C LEU A 36 8.30 -0.73 -0.95
N LYS A 37 8.43 -0.46 0.36
CA LYS A 37 7.64 -1.14 1.39
C LYS A 37 6.15 -0.85 1.24
N VAL A 38 5.79 0.43 1.18
CA VAL A 38 4.39 0.86 1.06
C VAL A 38 3.78 0.35 -0.25
N GLY A 39 4.53 0.45 -1.35
CA GLY A 39 4.09 -0.07 -2.65
C GLY A 39 3.85 -1.58 -2.64
N PHE A 40 4.70 -2.35 -1.95
CA PHE A 40 4.50 -3.79 -1.78
C PHE A 40 3.25 -4.10 -0.97
N GLU A 41 3.05 -3.45 0.19
CA GLU A 41 1.88 -3.65 1.06
C GLU A 41 0.56 -3.36 0.33
N VAL A 42 0.52 -2.26 -0.45
CA VAL A 42 -0.65 -1.89 -1.27
C VAL A 42 -0.85 -2.90 -2.41
N GLY A 43 0.22 -3.24 -3.13
CA GLY A 43 0.15 -4.18 -4.25
C GLY A 43 -0.30 -5.57 -3.84
N GLU A 44 0.16 -6.05 -2.69
CA GLU A 44 -0.27 -7.33 -2.10
C GLU A 44 -1.77 -7.30 -1.76
N GLU A 45 -2.26 -6.25 -1.10
CA GLU A 45 -3.66 -6.13 -0.72
C GLU A 45 -4.58 -6.11 -1.96
N LEU A 46 -4.22 -5.31 -2.96
CA LEU A 46 -4.93 -5.26 -4.24
C LEU A 46 -4.89 -6.60 -4.99
N GLY A 47 -3.75 -7.28 -4.98
CA GLY A 47 -3.58 -8.59 -5.59
C GLY A 47 -4.44 -9.66 -4.92
N PHE A 48 -4.51 -9.65 -3.59
CA PHE A 48 -5.37 -10.55 -2.83
C PHE A 48 -6.85 -10.35 -3.19
N TYR A 49 -7.33 -9.09 -3.19
CA TYR A 49 -8.70 -8.79 -3.58
C TYR A 49 -9.01 -9.18 -5.02
N SER A 50 -8.09 -8.90 -5.95
CA SER A 50 -8.22 -9.30 -7.36
C SER A 50 -8.35 -10.82 -7.51
N GLY A 51 -7.54 -11.59 -6.78
CA GLY A 51 -7.62 -13.05 -6.75
C GLY A 51 -8.97 -13.56 -6.27
N CYS A 52 -9.51 -13.01 -5.18
CA CYS A 52 -10.84 -13.37 -4.68
C CYS A 52 -11.94 -13.08 -5.72
N ILE A 53 -11.89 -11.91 -6.36
CA ILE A 53 -12.86 -11.52 -7.39
C ILE A 53 -12.80 -12.49 -8.57
N HIS A 54 -11.61 -12.87 -9.04
CA HIS A 54 -11.48 -13.84 -10.12
C HIS A 54 -12.10 -15.20 -9.77
N ILE A 55 -11.89 -15.68 -8.54
CA ILE A 55 -12.50 -16.94 -8.07
C ILE A 55 -14.03 -16.82 -8.05
N TRP A 56 -14.57 -15.75 -7.46
CA TRP A 56 -16.02 -15.56 -7.37
C TRP A 56 -16.67 -15.38 -8.75
N THR A 57 -16.04 -14.62 -9.64
CA THR A 57 -16.52 -14.45 -11.03
C THR A 57 -16.49 -15.77 -11.79
N SER A 58 -15.44 -16.58 -11.61
CA SER A 58 -15.38 -17.93 -12.21
C SER A 58 -16.49 -18.84 -11.67
N ALA A 59 -16.78 -18.79 -10.36
CA ALA A 59 -17.88 -19.55 -9.78
C ALA A 59 -19.24 -19.14 -10.38
N ILE A 60 -19.47 -17.84 -10.57
CA ILE A 60 -20.70 -17.32 -11.21
C ILE A 60 -20.84 -17.81 -12.66
N GLN A 61 -19.72 -17.93 -13.39
CA GLN A 61 -19.74 -18.44 -14.77
C GLN A 61 -20.12 -19.93 -14.84
N ILE A 62 -19.67 -20.72 -13.86
CA ILE A 62 -19.97 -22.16 -13.77
C ILE A 62 -21.42 -22.37 -13.32
N ASP A 63 -21.84 -21.66 -12.27
CA ASP A 63 -23.19 -21.70 -11.74
C ASP A 63 -23.73 -20.27 -11.55
N PRO A 64 -24.53 -19.76 -12.49
CA PRO A 64 -25.15 -18.45 -12.38
C PRO A 64 -26.12 -18.31 -11.20
N THR A 65 -26.43 -19.36 -10.44
CA THR A 65 -27.30 -19.26 -9.26
C THR A 65 -26.53 -19.32 -7.94
N CYS A 66 -25.21 -19.51 -7.98
CA CYS A 66 -24.39 -19.73 -6.78
C CYS A 66 -24.42 -18.56 -5.79
N PHE A 67 -24.63 -17.33 -6.27
CA PHE A 67 -24.69 -16.11 -5.47
C PHE A 67 -25.92 -15.26 -5.80
N SER A 68 -26.39 -14.49 -4.81
CA SER A 68 -27.48 -13.53 -4.98
C SER A 68 -27.12 -12.43 -5.98
N SER A 69 -28.13 -11.83 -6.62
CA SER A 69 -27.94 -10.67 -7.51
C SER A 69 -27.18 -9.54 -6.83
N ARG A 70 -27.50 -9.26 -5.55
CA ARG A 70 -26.81 -8.27 -4.73
C ARG A 70 -25.31 -8.57 -4.58
N ALA A 71 -24.94 -9.83 -4.32
CA ALA A 71 -23.55 -10.23 -4.19
C ALA A 71 -22.79 -10.07 -5.51
N LYS A 72 -23.39 -10.47 -6.63
CA LYS A 72 -22.78 -10.29 -7.96
C LYS A 72 -22.54 -8.82 -8.31
N THR A 73 -23.53 -7.95 -8.06
CA THR A 73 -23.37 -6.51 -8.22
C THR A 73 -22.25 -5.99 -7.32
N ALA A 74 -22.15 -6.49 -6.09
CA ALA A 74 -21.11 -6.07 -5.17
C ALA A 74 -19.71 -6.51 -5.63
N ILE A 75 -19.56 -7.71 -6.19
CA ILE A 75 -18.31 -8.21 -6.79
C ILE A 75 -17.89 -7.33 -7.98
N ALA A 76 -18.82 -7.05 -8.91
CA ALA A 76 -18.54 -6.21 -10.07
C ALA A 76 -18.07 -4.80 -9.68
N GLN A 77 -18.75 -4.16 -8.73
CA GLN A 77 -18.33 -2.85 -8.21
C GLN A 77 -16.96 -2.91 -7.51
N MET A 78 -16.61 -4.02 -6.86
CA MET A 78 -15.29 -4.17 -6.24
C MET A 78 -14.20 -4.29 -7.32
N GLN A 79 -14.51 -4.99 -8.42
CA GLN A 79 -13.62 -5.07 -9.59
C GLN A 79 -13.39 -3.70 -10.21
N ASP A 80 -14.43 -2.88 -10.36
CA ASP A 80 -14.32 -1.52 -10.86
C ASP A 80 -13.41 -0.64 -9.98
N LEU A 81 -13.49 -0.79 -8.66
CA LEU A 81 -12.63 -0.06 -7.72
C LEU A 81 -11.15 -0.45 -7.87
N ILE A 82 -10.85 -1.75 -8.03
CA ILE A 82 -9.48 -2.22 -8.27
C ILE A 82 -8.95 -1.65 -9.60
N GLN A 83 -9.75 -1.67 -10.66
CA GLN A 83 -9.33 -1.16 -11.97
C GLN A 83 -9.08 0.35 -12.00
N LYS A 84 -9.79 1.10 -11.16
CA LYS A 84 -9.63 2.56 -11.04
C LYS A 84 -8.55 2.99 -10.06
N TYR A 85 -7.93 2.05 -9.35
CA TYR A 85 -6.93 2.38 -8.35
C TYR A 85 -5.70 3.04 -9.01
N PRO A 86 -5.31 4.26 -8.59
CA PRO A 86 -4.22 5.01 -9.22
C PRO A 86 -2.84 4.49 -8.78
N LEU A 87 -2.44 3.32 -9.27
CA LEU A 87 -1.15 2.69 -8.94
C LEU A 87 0.08 3.54 -9.31
N MET A 88 -0.05 4.36 -10.35
CA MET A 88 1.04 5.19 -10.87
C MET A 88 1.05 6.61 -10.27
N ASP A 89 0.03 6.96 -9.48
CA ASP A 89 -0.11 8.26 -8.84
C ASP A 89 -0.46 8.07 -7.35
N PRO A 90 0.52 7.64 -6.53
CA PRO A 90 0.30 7.34 -5.12
C PRO A 90 -0.03 8.58 -4.27
N GLU A 91 0.13 9.79 -4.81
CA GLU A 91 -0.23 11.05 -4.15
C GLU A 91 -1.67 11.49 -4.47
N ASP A 92 -2.40 10.76 -5.33
CA ASP A 92 -3.79 11.04 -5.61
C ASP A 92 -4.62 10.93 -4.32
N LEU A 93 -5.39 11.98 -4.03
CA LEU A 93 -6.25 12.09 -2.86
C LEU A 93 -7.28 10.94 -2.75
N GLN A 94 -7.59 10.29 -3.87
CA GLN A 94 -8.53 9.17 -3.95
C GLN A 94 -7.92 7.83 -3.57
N VAL A 95 -6.58 7.68 -3.52
CA VAL A 95 -5.87 6.43 -3.18
C VAL A 95 -6.44 5.83 -1.89
N GLN A 96 -6.51 6.65 -0.84
CA GLN A 96 -6.97 6.23 0.47
C GLN A 96 -8.47 5.91 0.48
N GLU A 97 -9.29 6.74 -0.16
CA GLU A 97 -10.74 6.55 -0.25
C GLU A 97 -11.11 5.25 -1.00
N ILE A 98 -10.40 4.95 -2.09
CA ILE A 98 -10.60 3.72 -2.86
C ILE A 98 -10.16 2.50 -2.03
N MET A 99 -9.02 2.56 -1.31
CA MET A 99 -8.60 1.47 -0.42
C MET A 99 -9.62 1.19 0.68
N ASP A 100 -10.10 2.22 1.36
CA ASP A 100 -11.05 2.05 2.45
C ASP A 100 -12.40 1.51 1.93
N SER A 101 -12.80 1.95 0.74
CA SER A 101 -13.95 1.39 0.02
C SER A 101 -13.74 -0.09 -0.32
N LEU A 102 -12.56 -0.49 -0.82
CA LEU A 102 -12.22 -1.88 -1.12
C LEU A 102 -12.30 -2.76 0.13
N ARG A 103 -11.66 -2.34 1.24
CA ARG A 103 -11.65 -3.06 2.53
C ARG A 103 -13.06 -3.28 3.07
N LEU A 104 -13.88 -2.23 3.08
CA LEU A 104 -15.26 -2.30 3.55
C LEU A 104 -16.08 -3.28 2.71
N LYS A 105 -15.93 -3.18 1.39
CA LYS A 105 -16.67 -4.00 0.43
C LYS A 105 -16.27 -5.46 0.49
N PHE A 106 -14.99 -5.74 0.65
CA PHE A 106 -14.47 -7.08 0.87
C PHE A 106 -15.07 -7.72 2.11
N LYS A 107 -15.08 -7.00 3.25
CA LYS A 107 -15.67 -7.50 4.50
C LYS A 107 -17.16 -7.79 4.35
N MET A 108 -17.90 -6.91 3.67
CA MET A 108 -19.31 -7.15 3.37
C MET A 108 -19.53 -8.38 2.49
N LEU A 109 -18.68 -8.58 1.48
CA LEU A 109 -18.74 -9.75 0.60
C LEU A 109 -18.43 -11.04 1.35
N CYS A 110 -17.41 -11.06 2.21
CA CYS A 110 -17.10 -12.25 3.01
C CYS A 110 -18.29 -12.69 3.87
N SER A 111 -18.95 -11.74 4.53
CA SER A 111 -20.18 -11.99 5.28
C SER A 111 -21.33 -12.46 4.39
N SER A 112 -21.53 -11.84 3.22
CA SER A 112 -22.62 -12.18 2.31
C SER A 112 -22.45 -13.55 1.64
N LEU A 113 -21.20 -13.96 1.41
CA LEU A 113 -20.85 -15.22 0.76
C LEU A 113 -20.62 -16.36 1.77
N HIS A 114 -20.72 -16.07 3.07
CA HIS A 114 -20.44 -17.00 4.17
C HIS A 114 -19.03 -17.62 4.09
N VAL A 115 -18.06 -16.86 3.58
CA VAL A 115 -16.65 -17.27 3.47
C VAL A 115 -15.83 -16.63 4.57
N LYS A 116 -14.93 -17.41 5.20
CA LYS A 116 -13.96 -16.92 6.18
C LYS A 116 -12.66 -16.55 5.47
N LEU A 117 -12.70 -15.50 4.66
CA LEU A 117 -11.50 -14.94 4.04
C LEU A 117 -11.07 -13.69 4.79
N HIS A 118 -9.84 -13.69 5.26
CA HIS A 118 -9.24 -12.59 5.99
C HIS A 118 -7.95 -12.18 5.27
N TYR A 119 -7.80 -10.88 5.01
CA TYR A 119 -6.52 -10.34 4.59
C TYR A 119 -5.73 -9.99 5.87
N ASN A 120 -4.60 -10.64 6.06
CA ASN A 120 -3.78 -10.49 7.29
C ASN A 120 -2.63 -9.47 7.13
N GLY A 121 -2.46 -8.90 5.93
CA GLY A 121 -1.39 -7.94 5.62
C GLY A 121 0.03 -8.52 5.64
N TYR A 122 0.98 -7.73 5.13
CA TYR A 122 2.41 -7.97 5.30
C TYR A 122 3.08 -6.86 6.13
N PRO A 123 4.01 -7.20 7.05
CA PRO A 123 4.22 -8.55 7.57
C PRO A 123 2.99 -8.95 8.40
N GLY A 124 2.44 -10.14 8.11
CA GLY A 124 1.27 -10.64 8.82
C GLY A 124 1.56 -10.79 10.31
N GLU A 125 0.50 -10.89 11.13
CA GLU A 125 0.53 -10.88 12.60
C GLU A 125 1.53 -11.86 13.28
N ASN A 126 2.21 -12.75 12.55
CA ASN A 126 3.36 -13.52 13.03
C ASN A 126 4.68 -12.75 12.88
N LYS A 127 4.98 -11.93 13.89
CA LYS A 127 6.34 -11.47 14.15
C LYS A 127 7.14 -12.56 14.87
N ASP A 128 7.84 -13.38 14.08
CA ASP A 128 9.04 -14.10 14.51
C ASP A 128 10.10 -13.98 13.40
N ILE A 129 10.48 -12.75 13.06
CA ILE A 129 11.73 -12.50 12.34
C ILE A 129 12.50 -11.46 13.16
N GLN A 130 13.33 -11.98 14.07
CA GLN A 130 14.42 -11.22 14.66
C GLN A 130 15.48 -11.05 13.56
N PHE A 131 15.83 -9.80 13.27
CA PHE A 131 17.07 -9.46 12.55
C PHE A 131 18.24 -9.49 13.53
#